data_AF-A0A976DHB5-F1
#
_entry.id   AF-A0A976DHB5-F1
#
_cell.length_a   1.000
_cell.length_b   1.000
_cell.length_c   1.000
_cell.angle_alpha   90.00
_cell.angle_beta   90.00
_cell.angle_gamma   90.00
#
_symmetry.space_group_name_H-M   'P 1'
#
loop_
_entity.id
_entity.type
_entity.pdbx_description
1 polymer ?
#
loop_
_entity_poly.entity_id
_entity_poly.type
_entity_poly.pdbx_seq_one_letter_code
_entity_poly.pdbx_strand_id
1 'polypeptide(L)' 'MWDRIDGADRQRSDIDKLIGSVPEVIMHLSKYFTLQPGDLIYTGTPEGVGKVARGQTLRGGIAGLGELSVCVK' A
#
# COMPACT_ATOMS: atom_id res chain seq x y z
N MET A 1 -4.48 4.50 -5.40
CA MET A 1 -3.96 3.11 -5.41
C MET A 1 -5.09 2.11 -5.55
N TRP A 2 -4.80 0.93 -6.09
CA TRP A 2 -5.76 -0.16 -6.20
C TRP A 2 -5.06 -1.52 -6.17
N ASP A 3 -5.80 -2.56 -5.81
CA ASP A 3 -5.39 -3.94 -6.03
C ASP A 3 -6.57 -4.85 -6.44
N ARG A 4 -6.21 -5.98 -7.03
CA ARG A 4 -7.08 -7.03 -7.53
C ARG A 4 -6.51 -8.39 -7.20
N ILE A 5 -7.39 -9.35 -6.92
CA ILE A 5 -7.05 -10.77 -6.86
C ILE A 5 -7.78 -11.48 -7.99
N ASP A 6 -7.02 -12.13 -8.88
CA ASP A 6 -7.56 -12.83 -10.05
C ASP A 6 -8.51 -11.98 -10.90
N GLY A 7 -8.24 -10.67 -10.97
CA GLY A 7 -9.03 -9.69 -11.72
C GLY A 7 -10.19 -9.04 -10.94
N ALA A 8 -10.56 -9.56 -9.76
CA ALA A 8 -11.58 -8.96 -8.91
C ALA A 8 -10.99 -7.83 -8.05
N ASP A 9 -11.56 -6.63 -8.14
CA ASP A 9 -11.20 -5.48 -7.29
C ASP A 9 -11.33 -5.82 -5.81
N ARG A 10 -10.28 -5.52 -5.02
CA ARG A 10 -10.27 -5.75 -3.56
C ARG A 10 -10.17 -4.45 -2.80
N GLN A 11 -9.18 -3.64 -3.08
CA GLN A 11 -8.99 -2.34 -2.47
C GLN A 11 -8.88 -1.25 -3.53
N ARG A 12 -9.41 -0.07 -3.23
CA ARG A 12 -9.25 1.13 -4.05
C ARG A 12 -9.36 2.37 -3.18
N SER A 13 -8.33 3.20 -3.20
CA SER A 13 -8.29 4.43 -2.38
C SER A 13 -7.33 5.45 -2.98
N ASP A 14 -7.27 6.63 -2.38
CA ASP A 14 -6.37 7.72 -2.76
C ASP A 14 -5.70 8.31 -1.49
N ILE A 15 -4.61 9.06 -1.66
CA ILE A 15 -3.77 9.56 -0.58
C ILE A 15 -4.45 10.65 0.26
N ASP A 16 -5.49 11.28 -0.27
CA ASP A 16 -6.34 12.25 0.45
C ASP A 16 -7.19 11.61 1.55
N LYS A 17 -7.36 10.28 1.51
CA LYS A 17 -8.07 9.50 2.54
C LYS A 17 -7.18 9.06 3.70
N LEU A 18 -5.89 9.39 3.69
CA LEU A 18 -5.02 9.11 4.84
C LEU A 18 -5.48 9.94 6.04
N ILE A 19 -5.59 9.29 7.21
CA ILE A 19 -5.95 9.96 8.47
C ILE A 19 -4.88 11.00 8.86
N GLY A 20 -3.60 10.66 8.62
CA GLY A 20 -2.47 11.57 8.78
C GLY A 20 -1.76 11.74 7.45
N SER A 21 -1.45 12.99 7.08
CA SER A 21 -0.72 13.29 5.86
C SER A 21 0.71 12.72 5.90
N VAL A 22 1.32 12.54 4.73
CA VAL A 22 2.71 12.02 4.63
C VAL A 22 3.70 12.84 5.48
N PRO A 23 3.68 14.19 5.47
CA PRO A 23 4.55 14.99 6.34
C PRO A 23 4.31 14.75 7.83
N GLU A 24 3.05 14.61 8.27
CA GLU A 24 2.71 14.34 9.67
C GLU A 24 3.21 12.97 10.13
N VAL A 25 3.07 11.94 9.28
CA VAL A 25 3.56 10.60 9.56
C VAL A 25 5.08 10.60 9.74
N ILE A 26 5.82 11.25 8.82
CA ILE A 26 7.29 11.36 8.90
C ILE A 26 7.71 12.10 10.18
N MET A 27 7.08 13.24 10.48
CA MET A 27 7.35 14.03 11.68
C MET A 27 7.10 13.24 12.95
N HIS A 28 5.99 12.50 13.02
CA HIS A 28 5.62 11.72 14.19
C HIS A 28 6.59 10.55 14.42
N LEU A 29 6.91 9.79 13.36
CA LEU A 29 7.89 8.69 13.42
C LEU A 29 9.29 9.16 13.84
N SER A 30 9.72 10.33 13.34
CA SER A 30 11.05 10.89 13.61
C SER A 30 11.29 11.24 15.09
N LYS A 31 10.23 11.34 15.91
CA LYS A 31 10.36 11.52 17.37
C LYS A 31 10.82 10.26 18.10
N TYR A 32 10.59 9.09 17.50
CA TYR A 32 10.85 7.79 18.11
C TYR A 32 12.01 7.06 17.44
N PHE A 33 12.21 7.26 16.14
CA PHE A 33 13.23 6.59 15.35
C PHE A 33 14.06 7.61 14.57
N THR A 34 15.36 7.39 14.48
CA THR A 34 16.20 8.16 13.56
C THR A 34 16.04 7.56 12.16
N LEU A 35 15.42 8.29 11.24
CA LEU A 35 15.26 7.87 9.84
C LEU A 35 16.58 8.03 9.08
N GLN A 36 16.88 7.08 8.22
CA GLN A 36 18.08 7.03 7.39
C GLN A 36 17.73 7.03 5.89
N PRO A 37 18.67 7.47 5.02
CA PRO A 37 18.50 7.32 3.58
C PRO A 37 18.27 5.85 3.19
N GLY A 38 17.20 5.59 2.45
CA GLY A 38 16.81 4.25 2.03
C GLY A 38 15.73 3.60 2.91
N ASP A 39 15.37 4.19 4.05
CA ASP A 39 14.26 3.70 4.86
C ASP A 39 12.92 3.81 4.13
N LEU A 40 12.06 2.80 4.30
CA LEU A 40 10.73 2.73 3.71
C LEU A 40 9.66 2.85 4.80
N ILE A 41 8.72 3.79 4.60
CA ILE A 41 7.56 3.98 5.48
C ILE A 41 6.30 3.51 4.76
N TYR A 42 5.63 2.53 5.34
CA TYR A 42 4.32 2.07 4.87
C TYR A 42 3.22 2.79 5.63
N THR A 43 2.46 3.64 4.94
CA THR A 43 1.50 4.60 5.55
C THR A 43 0.12 3.99 5.85
N GLY A 44 -0.01 2.67 5.77
CA GLY A 44 -1.25 1.93 6.00
C GLY A 44 -1.83 1.33 4.73
N THR A 45 -3.01 0.72 4.87
CA THR A 45 -3.77 0.10 3.79
C THR A 45 -5.23 0.53 3.91
N PRO A 46 -5.94 0.80 2.81
CA PRO A 46 -7.37 1.11 2.85
C PRO A 46 -8.21 -0.12 3.22
N GLU A 47 -9.52 0.06 3.26
CA GLU A 47 -10.50 -1.02 3.38
C GLU A 47 -10.33 -2.10 2.29
N GLY A 48 -10.91 -3.28 2.51
CA GLY A 48 -10.94 -4.37 1.53
C GLY A 48 -9.83 -5.41 1.69
N VAL A 49 -9.04 -5.35 2.78
CA VAL A 49 -8.08 -6.40 3.13
C VAL A 49 -8.78 -7.75 3.25
N GLY A 50 -8.21 -8.78 2.64
CA GLY A 50 -8.79 -10.11 2.60
C GLY A 50 -7.76 -11.22 2.43
N LYS A 51 -8.21 -12.46 2.55
CA LYS A 51 -7.36 -13.65 2.35
C LYS A 51 -6.96 -13.78 0.89
N VAL A 52 -5.73 -14.24 0.69
CA VAL A 52 -5.19 -14.68 -0.60
C VAL A 52 -4.78 -16.15 -0.46
N ALA A 53 -5.17 -16.97 -1.41
CA ALA A 53 -4.84 -18.38 -1.47
C ALA A 53 -3.67 -18.65 -2.42
N ARG A 54 -3.02 -19.79 -2.22
CA ARG A 54 -2.00 -20.32 -3.12
C ARG A 54 -2.54 -20.46 -4.54
N GLY A 55 -1.74 -20.08 -5.53
CA GLY A 55 -2.10 -20.07 -6.96
C GLY A 55 -2.83 -18.80 -7.41
N GLN A 56 -3.27 -17.94 -6.50
CA GLN A 56 -3.90 -16.66 -6.86
C GLN A 56 -2.86 -15.61 -7.25
N THR A 57 -3.26 -14.73 -8.16
CA THR A 57 -2.42 -13.60 -8.60
C THR A 57 -2.97 -12.29 -8.06
N LEU A 58 -2.15 -11.57 -7.29
CA LEU A 58 -2.40 -10.18 -6.93
C LEU A 58 -1.86 -9.26 -8.02
N ARG A 59 -2.65 -8.27 -8.40
CA ARG A 59 -2.21 -7.13 -9.19
C ARG A 59 -2.52 -5.86 -8.43
N GLY A 60 -1.57 -4.95 -8.33
CA GLY A 60 -1.80 -3.66 -7.69
C GLY A 60 -1.05 -2.53 -8.40
N GLY A 61 -1.52 -1.31 -8.22
CA GLY A 61 -0.94 -0.17 -8.90
C GLY A 61 -1.31 1.19 -8.31
N ILE A 62 -0.55 2.19 -8.75
CA ILE A 62 -0.78 3.60 -8.45
C ILE A 62 -0.87 4.35 -9.79
N ALA A 63 -1.92 5.15 -9.93
CA ALA A 63 -2.13 5.96 -11.13
C ALA A 63 -0.91 6.85 -11.39
N GLY A 64 -0.39 6.82 -12.62
CA GLY A 64 0.77 7.63 -13.03
C GLY A 64 2.15 7.07 -12.64
N LEU A 65 2.25 5.99 -11.87
CA LEU A 65 3.53 5.36 -11.51
C LEU A 65 3.74 4.01 -12.20
N GLY A 66 2.79 3.09 -12.03
CA GLY A 66 2.90 1.74 -12.60
C GLY A 66 2.11 0.70 -11.82
N GLU A 67 2.27 -0.55 -12.24
CA GLU A 67 1.62 -1.72 -11.67
C GLU A 67 2.61 -2.84 -11.36
N LEU A 68 2.26 -3.66 -10.38
CA LEU A 68 2.99 -4.85 -9.94
C LEU A 68 2.04 -6.06 -10.01
N SER A 69 2.57 -7.22 -10.41
CA SER A 69 1.84 -8.49 -10.41
C SER A 69 2.64 -9.56 -9.68
N VAL A 70 2.01 -10.25 -8.73
CA VAL A 70 2.64 -11.30 -7.92
C VAL A 70 1.72 -12.52 -7.84
N CYS A 71 2.23 -13.69 -8.20
CA CYS A 71 1.53 -14.96 -8.02
C CYS A 71 1.97 -15.64 -6.72
N VAL A 72 1.01 -16.05 -5.88
CA VAL A 72 1.28 -16.73 -4.62
C VAL A 72 1.63 -18.20 -4.89
N LYS A 73 2.85 -18.61 -4.53
CA LYS A 73 3.40 -19.94 -4.84
C LYS A 73 3.06 -21.02 -3.84
#